data_AF-A0A7C0ZUL6-F1
#
_entry.id   AF-A0A7C0ZUL6-F1
#
_cell.length_a   1.000
_cell.length_b   1.000
_cell.length_c   1.000
_cell.angle_alpha   90.00
_cell.angle_beta   90.00
_cell.angle_gamma   90.00
#
_symmetry.space_group_name_H-M   'P 1'
#
loop_
_entity.id
_entity.type
_entity.pdbx_description
1 polymer ?
#
loop_
_entity_poly.entity_id
_entity_poly.type
_entity_poly.pdbx_seq_one_letter_code
_entity_poly.pdbx_strand_id
1 'polypeptide(L)'
;VCYDTRIRKEYVQVYINGIALLCLIRTLHERLRPSVSQNISFLVPYLRGFFAAEGSVVLRPETGSLFHVDFSHTRENGIVDFIRSGLIKLGVKPGKYTDHDKKFQVYGRKNFEILKKHDICGLHPQKRKRFEEGFSKISRKVEDPAEVKIKILRLLLQGPLGYTQISKKLQKGRSTIQSYYIPRLEKNGLVKRFGKRRQAWLFGITKKGKEWLKDQTLL
;
A
#
# COMPACT_ATOMS: atom_id res chain seq x y z
N VAL A 1 46.60 -9.48 -9.07
CA VAL A 1 45.87 -10.15 -10.17
C VAL A 1 46.32 -11.60 -10.15
N CYS A 2 45.39 -12.53 -10.06
CA CYS A 2 45.65 -13.97 -10.01
C CYS A 2 45.06 -14.61 -11.27
N TYR A 3 45.69 -15.66 -11.80
CA TYR A 3 45.17 -16.42 -12.93
C TYR A 3 44.63 -17.77 -12.45
N ASP A 4 43.32 -17.99 -12.59
CA ASP A 4 42.72 -19.29 -12.27
C ASP A 4 42.78 -20.19 -13.52
N THR A 5 43.63 -21.21 -13.46
CA THR A 5 43.84 -22.18 -14.55
C THR A 5 42.62 -23.07 -14.80
N ARG A 6 41.68 -23.21 -13.85
CA ARG A 6 40.48 -24.04 -13.97
C ARG A 6 39.40 -23.36 -14.82
N ILE A 7 39.26 -22.05 -14.69
CA ILE A 7 38.29 -21.24 -15.46
C ILE A 7 38.94 -20.40 -16.57
N ARG A 8 40.28 -20.46 -16.69
CA ARG A 8 41.10 -19.74 -17.68
C ARG A 8 40.81 -18.23 -17.69
N LYS A 9 40.75 -17.62 -16.51
CA LYS A 9 40.46 -16.18 -16.34
C LYS A 9 41.35 -15.55 -15.28
N GLU A 10 41.76 -14.32 -15.56
CA GLU A 10 42.34 -13.43 -14.56
C GLU A 10 41.24 -12.93 -13.61
N TYR A 11 41.57 -12.88 -12.33
CA TYR A 11 40.71 -12.28 -11.32
C TYR A 11 41.52 -11.43 -10.35
N VAL A 12 40.85 -10.47 -9.72
CA VAL A 12 41.41 -9.67 -8.64
C VAL A 12 40.75 -10.11 -7.36
N GLN A 13 41.56 -10.61 -6.42
CA GLN A 13 41.08 -10.87 -5.07
C GLN A 13 41.20 -9.57 -4.27
N VAL A 14 40.05 -8.98 -3.95
CA VAL A 14 39.97 -7.78 -3.11
C VAL A 14 39.64 -8.24 -1.70
N TYR A 15 40.57 -8.01 -0.77
CA TYR A 15 40.32 -8.23 0.65
C TYR A 15 39.78 -6.93 1.25
N ILE A 16 38.51 -6.96 1.64
CA ILE A 16 37.89 -5.86 2.37
C ILE A 16 37.92 -6.21 3.85
N ASN A 17 38.55 -5.37 4.66
CA ASN A 17 38.44 -5.50 6.11
C ASN A 17 37.00 -5.13 6.52
N GLY A 18 36.21 -6.17 6.83
CA GLY A 18 34.79 -6.00 7.17
C GLY A 18 34.55 -5.14 8.41
N ILE A 19 35.46 -5.16 9.38
CA ILE A 19 35.37 -4.33 10.59
C ILE A 19 35.57 -2.86 10.22
N ALA A 20 36.61 -2.57 9.43
CA ALA A 20 36.89 -1.20 8.97
C ALA A 20 35.73 -0.65 8.12
N LEU A 21 35.18 -1.47 7.21
CA LEU A 21 34.02 -1.10 6.40
C LEU A 21 32.79 -0.84 7.29
N LEU A 22 32.51 -1.71 8.26
CA LEU A 22 31.39 -1.54 9.17
C LEU A 22 31.51 -0.24 9.98
N CYS A 23 32.68 0.03 10.55
CA CYS A 23 32.94 1.27 11.28
C CYS A 23 32.76 2.50 10.38
N LEU A 24 33.30 2.45 9.16
CA LEU A 24 33.15 3.53 8.18
C LEU A 24 31.68 3.80 7.87
N ILE A 25 30.90 2.76 7.56
CA ILE A 25 29.47 2.89 7.23
C ILE A 25 28.68 3.41 8.42
N ARG A 26 28.98 2.96 9.65
CA ARG A 26 28.35 3.49 10.87
C ARG A 26 28.63 4.97 11.06
N THR A 27 29.90 5.39 10.95
CA THR A 27 30.28 6.81 11.07
C THR A 27 29.63 7.68 9.98
N LEU A 28 29.59 7.19 8.74
CA LEU A 28 28.91 7.88 7.64
C LEU A 28 27.41 8.01 7.92
N HIS A 29 26.76 6.94 8.40
CA HIS A 29 25.36 6.98 8.77
C HIS A 29 25.09 8.06 9.83
N GLU A 30 25.83 8.05 10.95
CA GLU A 30 25.63 9.00 12.05
C GLU A 30 25.80 10.45 11.60
N ARG A 31 26.84 10.74 10.80
CA ARG A 31 27.12 12.09 10.30
C ARG A 31 26.11 12.57 9.27
N LEU A 32 25.63 11.68 8.41
CA LEU A 32 24.74 12.04 7.31
C LEU A 32 23.26 11.99 7.70
N ARG A 33 22.90 11.29 8.78
CA ARG A 33 21.52 11.09 9.24
C ARG A 33 20.72 12.41 9.34
N PRO A 34 21.24 13.51 9.92
CA PRO A 34 20.48 14.78 9.97
C PRO A 34 20.14 15.31 8.57
N SER A 35 21.12 15.33 7.67
CA SER A 35 20.98 15.81 6.29
C SER A 35 20.02 14.94 5.46
N VAL A 36 20.13 13.61 5.60
CA VAL A 36 19.22 12.65 4.97
C VAL A 36 17.80 12.82 5.50
N SER A 37 17.64 13.13 6.79
CA SER A 37 16.31 13.30 7.39
C SER A 37 15.58 14.54 6.87
N GLN A 38 16.29 15.60 6.53
CA GLN A 38 15.71 16.89 6.16
C GLN A 38 15.31 16.97 4.68
N ASN A 39 16.04 16.25 3.82
CA ASN A 39 15.84 16.35 2.37
C ASN A 39 15.33 15.04 1.76
N ILE A 40 14.14 15.09 1.14
CA ILE A 40 13.53 13.95 0.45
C ILE A 40 14.45 13.40 -0.66
N SER A 41 15.22 14.26 -1.33
CA SER A 41 16.14 13.84 -2.41
C SER A 41 17.25 12.92 -1.91
N PHE A 42 17.64 13.03 -0.63
CA PHE A 42 18.62 12.14 0.01
C PHE A 42 17.95 10.97 0.74
N LEU A 43 16.78 11.20 1.32
CA LEU A 43 16.00 10.18 2.00
C LEU A 43 15.61 9.02 1.08
N VAL A 44 15.14 9.31 -0.13
CA VAL A 44 14.69 8.27 -1.07
C VAL A 44 15.82 7.31 -1.45
N PRO A 45 17.00 7.77 -1.92
CA PRO A 45 18.16 6.90 -2.15
C PRO A 45 18.58 6.11 -0.92
N TYR A 46 18.56 6.74 0.27
CA TYR A 46 18.90 6.05 1.52
C TYR A 46 17.94 4.88 1.79
N LEU A 47 16.63 5.12 1.69
CA LEU A 47 15.60 4.09 1.89
C LEU A 47 15.70 2.97 0.84
N ARG A 48 16.06 3.29 -0.41
CA ARG A 48 16.36 2.28 -1.45
C ARG A 48 17.53 1.39 -1.06
N GLY A 49 18.63 1.98 -0.62
CA GLY A 49 19.82 1.27 -0.15
C GLY A 49 19.48 0.35 1.03
N PHE A 50 18.79 0.89 2.02
CA PHE A 50 18.34 0.13 3.18
C PHE A 50 17.42 -1.03 2.79
N PHE A 51 16.43 -0.78 1.93
CA PHE A 51 15.51 -1.82 1.48
C PHE A 51 16.21 -2.91 0.64
N ALA A 52 17.18 -2.52 -0.17
CA ALA A 52 17.98 -3.48 -0.94
C ALA A 52 18.77 -4.43 -0.05
N ALA A 53 19.31 -3.94 1.07
CA ALA A 53 19.99 -4.76 2.06
C ALA A 53 18.98 -5.60 2.87
N GLU A 54 18.08 -4.94 3.59
CA GLU A 54 17.32 -5.56 4.69
C GLU A 54 15.83 -5.77 4.41
N GLY A 55 15.33 -5.20 3.32
CA GLY A 55 13.92 -5.25 2.97
C GLY A 55 13.51 -6.59 2.36
N SER A 56 12.24 -6.96 2.49
CA SER A 56 11.70 -8.13 1.78
C SER A 56 10.30 -7.85 1.20
N VAL A 57 9.98 -8.56 0.12
CA VAL A 57 8.68 -8.47 -0.55
C VAL A 57 7.94 -9.78 -0.33
N VAL A 58 6.82 -9.71 0.39
CA VAL A 58 6.03 -10.89 0.75
C VAL A 58 4.77 -10.92 -0.11
N LEU A 59 4.57 -12.05 -0.79
CA LEU A 59 3.40 -12.31 -1.64
C LEU A 59 2.44 -13.27 -0.94
N ARG A 60 1.16 -13.18 -1.27
CA ARG A 60 0.17 -14.18 -0.85
C ARG A 60 0.44 -15.49 -1.59
N PRO A 61 0.54 -16.65 -0.91
CA PRO A 61 0.80 -17.93 -1.56
C PRO A 61 -0.24 -18.29 -2.63
N GLU A 62 -1.51 -17.96 -2.39
CA GLU A 62 -2.63 -18.43 -3.22
C GLU A 62 -2.80 -17.60 -4.49
N THR A 63 -2.59 -16.29 -4.40
CA THR A 63 -2.86 -15.36 -5.52
C THR A 63 -1.60 -14.80 -6.14
N GLY A 64 -0.44 -14.93 -5.48
CA GLY A 64 0.79 -14.24 -5.82
C GLY A 64 0.70 -12.71 -5.72
N SER A 65 -0.38 -12.16 -5.18
CA SER A 65 -0.54 -10.70 -5.00
C SER A 65 0.33 -10.19 -3.85
N LEU A 66 0.75 -8.93 -3.91
CA LEU A 66 1.52 -8.32 -2.83
C LEU A 66 0.74 -8.38 -1.51
N PHE A 67 1.33 -9.01 -0.49
CA PHE A 67 0.74 -9.07 0.84
C PHE A 67 1.23 -7.89 1.69
N HIS A 68 2.56 -7.82 1.86
CA HIS A 68 3.24 -6.75 2.57
C HIS A 68 4.70 -6.64 2.15
N VAL A 69 5.30 -5.53 2.53
CA VAL A 69 6.74 -5.27 2.38
C VAL A 69 7.33 -5.16 3.77
N ASP A 70 8.34 -5.97 4.08
CA ASP A 70 9.01 -5.95 5.38
C ASP A 70 10.24 -5.05 5.34
N PHE A 71 10.47 -4.35 6.45
CA PHE A 71 11.71 -3.69 6.78
C PHE A 71 12.24 -4.31 8.06
N SER A 72 13.32 -5.08 7.94
CA SER A 72 13.91 -5.83 9.05
C SER A 72 15.14 -5.10 9.56
N HIS A 73 15.23 -4.89 10.87
CA HIS A 73 16.45 -4.45 11.53
C HIS A 73 16.28 -4.56 13.03
N THR A 74 17.39 -4.71 13.76
CA THR A 74 17.38 -4.51 15.22
C THR A 74 16.99 -3.06 15.55
N ARG A 75 16.37 -2.84 16.71
CA ARG A 75 16.06 -1.48 17.20
C ARG A 75 17.29 -0.68 17.63
N GLU A 76 18.47 -1.25 17.51
CA GLU A 76 19.72 -0.61 17.90
C GLU A 76 19.93 0.71 17.15
N ASN A 77 20.49 1.69 17.85
CA ASN A 77 20.89 2.99 17.31
C ASN A 77 19.73 3.82 16.69
N GLY A 78 18.47 3.48 17.00
CA GLY A 78 17.30 4.22 16.55
C GLY A 78 17.10 4.25 15.03
N ILE A 79 17.74 3.33 14.29
CA ILE A 79 17.63 3.22 12.83
C ILE A 79 16.20 2.87 12.42
N VAL A 80 15.52 1.98 13.15
CA VAL A 80 14.12 1.62 12.88
C VAL A 80 13.22 2.86 12.89
N ASP A 81 13.37 3.72 13.88
CA ASP A 81 12.58 4.95 13.98
C ASP A 81 12.95 5.97 12.90
N PHE A 82 14.23 6.00 12.51
CA PHE A 82 14.68 6.79 11.36
C PHE A 82 14.04 6.32 10.05
N ILE A 83 14.04 5.01 9.76
CA ILE A 83 13.39 4.46 8.55
C ILE A 83 11.88 4.73 8.60
N ARG A 84 11.23 4.48 9.74
CA ARG A 84 9.78 4.69 9.90
C ARG A 84 9.38 6.15 9.71
N SER A 85 10.10 7.09 10.33
CA SER A 85 9.88 8.52 10.13
C SER A 85 10.12 8.95 8.69
N GLY A 86 11.15 8.40 8.04
CA GLY A 86 11.40 8.58 6.62
C GLY A 86 10.23 8.14 5.73
N LEU A 87 9.70 6.93 5.97
CA LEU A 87 8.52 6.41 5.26
C LEU A 87 7.28 7.30 5.50
N ILE A 88 7.08 7.78 6.72
CA ILE A 88 5.98 8.70 7.05
C ILE A 88 6.11 10.01 6.27
N LYS A 89 7.32 10.58 6.13
CA LYS A 89 7.56 11.77 5.31
C LYS A 89 7.23 11.56 3.83
N LEU A 90 7.37 10.34 3.31
CA LEU A 90 6.93 9.98 1.96
C LEU A 90 5.41 9.75 1.84
N GLY A 91 4.67 9.81 2.96
CA GLY A 91 3.24 9.52 3.01
C GLY A 91 2.89 8.04 3.20
N VAL A 92 3.90 7.18 3.43
CA VAL A 92 3.68 5.76 3.73
C VAL A 92 3.30 5.61 5.20
N LYS A 93 2.30 4.76 5.48
CA LYS A 93 1.90 4.41 6.85
C LYS A 93 2.51 3.06 7.24
N PRO A 94 3.68 3.02 7.91
CA PRO A 94 4.28 1.78 8.37
C PRO A 94 3.47 1.18 9.52
N GLY A 95 3.45 -0.15 9.60
CA GLY A 95 2.88 -0.89 10.71
C GLY A 95 3.66 -0.69 12.03
N LYS A 96 3.16 -1.36 13.07
CA LYS A 96 3.88 -1.46 14.35
C LYS A 96 5.14 -2.31 14.13
N TYR A 97 6.23 -1.93 14.80
CA TYR A 97 7.42 -2.77 14.86
C TYR A 97 7.20 -3.91 15.85
N THR A 98 7.58 -5.11 15.44
CA THR A 98 7.51 -6.34 16.21
C THR A 98 8.92 -6.70 16.68
N ASP A 99 9.15 -6.68 17.99
CA ASP A 99 10.48 -6.95 18.57
C ASP A 99 10.96 -8.39 18.33
N HIS A 100 10.07 -9.38 18.41
CA HIS A 100 10.39 -10.78 18.15
C HIS A 100 10.95 -11.01 16.74
N ASP A 101 10.25 -10.47 15.73
CA ASP A 101 10.63 -10.64 14.32
C ASP A 101 11.65 -9.60 13.84
N LYS A 102 12.01 -8.66 14.71
CA LYS A 102 12.90 -7.52 14.44
C LYS A 102 12.53 -6.78 13.15
N LYS A 103 11.24 -6.57 12.91
CA LYS A 103 10.74 -5.97 11.67
C LYS A 103 9.47 -5.18 11.86
N PHE A 104 9.20 -4.31 10.90
CA PHE A 104 7.88 -3.72 10.72
C PHE A 104 7.46 -3.88 9.26
N GLN A 105 6.15 -3.82 9.06
CA GLN A 105 5.56 -4.23 7.78
C GLN A 105 4.76 -3.06 7.20
N VAL A 106 4.87 -2.89 5.89
CA VAL A 106 4.08 -1.91 5.14
C VAL A 106 3.00 -2.67 4.39
N TYR A 107 1.75 -2.28 4.62
CA TYR A 107 0.56 -2.91 4.07
C TYR A 107 -0.21 -1.97 3.16
N GLY A 108 -0.98 -2.53 2.23
CA GLY A 108 -2.04 -1.82 1.53
C GLY A 108 -1.58 -1.11 0.26
N ARG A 109 -2.50 -1.09 -0.72
CA ARG A 109 -2.24 -0.60 -2.08
C ARG A 109 -1.71 0.83 -2.13
N LYS A 110 -2.30 1.76 -1.35
CA LYS A 110 -1.87 3.17 -1.33
C LYS A 110 -0.40 3.31 -0.92
N ASN A 111 0.04 2.55 0.09
CA ASN A 111 1.44 2.52 0.49
C ASN A 111 2.31 1.93 -0.63
N PHE A 112 1.89 0.84 -1.26
CA PHE A 112 2.63 0.24 -2.37
C PHE A 112 2.75 1.17 -3.58
N GLU A 113 1.72 1.96 -3.89
CA GLU A 113 1.75 2.99 -4.94
C GLU A 113 2.81 4.06 -4.63
N ILE A 114 2.92 4.50 -3.38
CA ILE A 114 3.96 5.44 -2.94
C ILE A 114 5.35 4.80 -3.03
N LEU A 115 5.52 3.56 -2.55
CA LEU A 115 6.79 2.83 -2.67
C LEU A 115 7.21 2.66 -4.13
N LYS A 116 6.26 2.40 -5.03
CA LYS A 116 6.48 2.32 -6.48
C LYS A 116 6.88 3.68 -7.06
N LYS A 117 6.16 4.74 -6.70
CA LYS A 117 6.45 6.12 -7.15
C LYS A 117 7.88 6.53 -6.83
N HIS A 118 8.38 6.16 -5.65
CA HIS A 118 9.73 6.47 -5.22
C HIS A 118 10.75 5.37 -5.56
N ASP A 119 10.35 4.34 -6.28
CA ASP A 119 11.19 3.20 -6.67
C ASP A 119 11.99 2.61 -5.49
N ILE A 120 11.35 2.47 -4.32
CA ILE A 120 12.02 2.00 -3.08
C ILE A 120 12.58 0.59 -3.24
N CYS A 121 11.89 -0.25 -4.01
CA CYS A 121 12.30 -1.63 -4.28
C CYS A 121 13.25 -1.76 -5.48
N GLY A 122 13.60 -0.66 -6.15
CA GLY A 122 14.22 -0.67 -7.48
C GLY A 122 15.67 -1.14 -7.53
N LEU A 123 16.41 -0.98 -6.43
CA LEU A 123 17.85 -1.20 -6.41
C LEU A 123 18.24 -2.69 -6.48
N HIS A 124 17.44 -3.61 -5.93
CA HIS A 124 17.72 -5.05 -5.97
C HIS A 124 16.84 -5.75 -7.02
N PRO A 125 17.40 -6.32 -8.12
CA PRO A 125 16.61 -6.81 -9.26
C PRO A 125 15.53 -7.82 -8.90
N GLN A 126 15.85 -8.81 -8.06
CA GLN A 126 14.88 -9.82 -7.64
C GLN A 126 13.74 -9.25 -6.77
N LYS A 127 14.05 -8.34 -5.84
CA LYS A 127 13.04 -7.68 -4.98
C LYS A 127 12.14 -6.78 -5.83
N ARG A 128 12.71 -6.04 -6.78
CA ARG A 128 11.98 -5.23 -7.75
C ARG A 128 11.00 -6.07 -8.57
N LYS A 129 11.48 -7.13 -9.23
CA LYS A 129 10.65 -8.03 -10.04
C LYS A 129 9.50 -8.62 -9.22
N ARG A 130 9.81 -9.14 -8.03
CA ARG A 130 8.81 -9.70 -7.10
C ARG A 130 7.77 -8.66 -6.66
N PHE A 131 8.18 -7.42 -6.44
CA PHE A 131 7.28 -6.32 -6.11
C PHE A 131 6.36 -5.97 -7.29
N GLU A 132 6.90 -5.80 -8.49
CA GLU A 132 6.13 -5.43 -9.68
C GLU A 132 5.10 -6.52 -10.05
N GLU A 133 5.51 -7.79 -10.05
CA GLU A 133 4.63 -8.94 -10.28
C GLU A 133 3.52 -9.00 -9.24
N GLY A 134 3.86 -8.91 -7.95
CA GLY A 134 2.88 -8.94 -6.87
C GLY A 134 1.93 -7.75 -6.89
N PHE A 135 2.43 -6.56 -7.22
CA PHE A 135 1.64 -5.34 -7.28
C PHE A 135 0.65 -5.36 -8.45
N SER A 136 1.04 -5.89 -9.61
CA SER A 136 0.15 -6.04 -10.78
C SER A 136 -1.07 -6.94 -10.49
N LYS A 137 -0.88 -7.94 -9.62
CA LYS A 137 -1.90 -8.92 -9.22
C LYS A 137 -2.85 -8.42 -8.11
N ILE A 138 -2.68 -7.19 -7.61
CA ILE A 138 -3.61 -6.59 -6.64
C ILE A 138 -4.91 -6.23 -7.38
N SER A 139 -5.78 -7.24 -7.53
CA SER A 139 -6.99 -7.24 -8.38
C SER A 139 -8.13 -6.36 -7.89
N ARG A 140 -8.02 -5.76 -6.70
CA ARG A 140 -9.06 -4.86 -6.19
C ARG A 140 -8.53 -3.45 -6.05
N LYS A 141 -8.97 -2.55 -6.94
CA LYS A 141 -9.35 -1.20 -6.47
C LYS A 141 -10.46 -1.44 -5.44
N VAL A 142 -10.08 -1.60 -4.17
CA VAL A 142 -11.03 -1.48 -3.07
C VAL A 142 -11.42 -0.02 -3.06
N GLU A 143 -12.44 0.31 -3.85
CA GLU A 143 -13.04 1.64 -3.87
C GLU A 143 -13.38 2.03 -2.43
N ASP A 144 -13.10 3.28 -2.10
CA ASP A 144 -13.39 3.80 -0.78
C ASP A 144 -14.88 3.58 -0.48
N PRO A 145 -15.26 3.02 0.68
CA PRO A 145 -16.67 2.91 1.07
C PRO A 145 -17.45 4.22 0.91
N ALA A 146 -16.82 5.38 1.09
CA ALA A 146 -17.42 6.68 0.84
C ALA A 146 -17.73 6.91 -0.65
N GLU A 147 -16.77 6.63 -1.54
CA GLU A 147 -16.97 6.70 -3.00
C GLU A 147 -18.09 5.76 -3.46
N VAL A 148 -18.14 4.54 -2.93
CA VAL A 148 -19.18 3.58 -3.29
C VAL A 148 -20.57 4.08 -2.86
N LYS A 149 -20.69 4.70 -1.68
CA LYS A 149 -21.95 5.33 -1.24
C LYS A 149 -22.38 6.44 -2.19
N ILE A 150 -21.46 7.33 -2.57
CA ILE A 150 -21.72 8.42 -3.53
C ILE A 150 -22.22 7.84 -4.86
N LYS A 151 -21.55 6.80 -5.38
CA LYS A 151 -21.98 6.13 -6.62
C LYS A 151 -23.37 5.51 -6.49
N ILE A 152 -23.70 4.87 -5.37
CA ILE A 152 -25.05 4.33 -5.12
C ILE A 152 -26.09 5.46 -5.15
N LEU A 153 -25.85 6.56 -4.44
CA LEU A 153 -26.79 7.69 -4.42
C LEU A 153 -26.97 8.32 -5.81
N ARG A 154 -25.88 8.47 -6.58
CA ARG A 154 -25.93 8.92 -7.98
C ARG A 154 -26.75 7.99 -8.87
N LEU A 155 -26.63 6.68 -8.69
CA LEU A 155 -27.47 5.71 -9.41
C LEU A 155 -28.95 5.84 -9.04
N LEU A 156 -29.25 6.09 -7.76
CA LEU A 156 -30.62 6.25 -7.26
C LEU A 156 -31.26 7.60 -7.60
N LEU A 157 -30.47 8.60 -8.01
CA LEU A 157 -31.01 9.84 -8.60
C LEU A 157 -31.75 9.58 -9.92
N GLN A 158 -31.32 8.57 -10.68
CA GLN A 158 -31.92 8.21 -11.98
C GLN A 158 -33.27 7.49 -11.82
N GLY A 159 -33.61 7.05 -10.60
CA GLY A 159 -34.84 6.36 -10.29
C GLY A 159 -34.65 5.20 -9.30
N PRO A 160 -35.74 4.60 -8.80
CA PRO A 160 -35.65 3.51 -7.84
C PRO A 160 -35.02 2.25 -8.43
N LEU A 161 -34.03 1.66 -7.74
CA LEU A 161 -33.34 0.45 -8.18
C LEU A 161 -33.37 -0.64 -7.11
N GLY A 162 -33.40 -1.90 -7.55
CA GLY A 162 -33.23 -3.06 -6.68
C GLY A 162 -31.77 -3.47 -6.50
N TYR A 163 -31.50 -4.34 -5.52
CA TYR A 163 -30.15 -4.82 -5.20
C TYR A 163 -29.36 -5.34 -6.41
N THR A 164 -29.98 -6.15 -7.26
CA THR A 164 -29.33 -6.73 -8.44
C THR A 164 -28.93 -5.68 -9.47
N GLN A 165 -29.76 -4.64 -9.66
CA GLN A 165 -29.46 -3.57 -10.60
C GLN A 165 -28.29 -2.71 -10.09
N ILE A 166 -28.30 -2.37 -8.80
CA ILE A 166 -27.21 -1.62 -8.15
C ILE A 166 -25.91 -2.43 -8.20
N SER A 167 -25.97 -3.72 -7.88
CA SER A 167 -24.83 -4.65 -7.94
C SER A 167 -24.20 -4.72 -9.33
N LYS A 168 -25.03 -4.89 -10.38
CA LYS A 168 -24.55 -4.94 -11.77
C LYS A 168 -23.92 -3.62 -12.21
N LYS A 169 -24.57 -2.47 -11.95
CA LYS A 169 -24.04 -1.15 -12.34
C LYS A 169 -22.73 -0.80 -11.62
N LEU A 170 -22.51 -1.28 -10.40
CA LEU A 170 -21.29 -1.01 -9.62
C LEU A 170 -20.23 -2.11 -9.74
N GLN A 171 -20.52 -3.21 -10.43
CA GLN A 171 -19.68 -4.42 -10.46
C GLN A 171 -19.27 -4.89 -9.04
N LYS A 172 -20.20 -4.79 -8.08
CA LYS A 172 -20.00 -5.24 -6.69
C LYS A 172 -20.89 -6.44 -6.39
N GLY A 173 -20.44 -7.32 -5.50
CA GLY A 173 -21.24 -8.45 -5.05
C GLY A 173 -22.60 -8.01 -4.49
N ARG A 174 -23.68 -8.68 -4.92
CA ARG A 174 -25.04 -8.39 -4.46
C ARG A 174 -25.14 -8.47 -2.94
N SER A 175 -24.48 -9.46 -2.33
CA SER A 175 -24.42 -9.63 -0.87
C SER A 175 -23.86 -8.38 -0.19
N THR A 176 -22.76 -7.79 -0.70
CA THR A 176 -22.17 -6.57 -0.15
C THR A 176 -23.11 -5.37 -0.24
N ILE A 177 -23.83 -5.21 -1.36
CA ILE A 177 -24.83 -4.14 -1.48
C ILE A 177 -25.96 -4.33 -0.46
N GLN A 178 -26.45 -5.56 -0.31
CA GLN A 178 -27.56 -5.92 0.55
C GLN A 178 -27.22 -5.88 2.05
N SER A 179 -26.05 -6.36 2.46
CA SER A 179 -25.69 -6.49 3.87
C SER A 179 -24.99 -5.26 4.43
N TYR A 180 -24.29 -4.49 3.60
CA TYR A 180 -23.43 -3.40 4.07
C TYR A 180 -23.91 -2.03 3.62
N TYR A 181 -24.03 -1.80 2.31
CA TYR A 181 -24.23 -0.44 1.79
C TYR A 181 -25.65 0.07 1.97
N ILE A 182 -26.66 -0.66 1.48
CA ILE A 182 -28.06 -0.20 1.54
C ILE A 182 -28.56 -0.07 2.98
N PRO A 183 -28.34 -1.03 3.91
CA PRO A 183 -28.78 -0.88 5.30
C PRO A 183 -28.19 0.35 5.99
N ARG A 184 -26.92 0.68 5.73
CA ARG A 184 -26.27 1.88 6.29
C ARG A 184 -26.84 3.18 5.71
N LEU A 185 -27.09 3.21 4.39
CA LEU A 185 -27.71 4.36 3.74
C LEU A 185 -29.16 4.58 4.21
N GLU A 186 -29.91 3.48 4.42
CA GLU A 186 -31.27 3.50 4.98
C GLU A 186 -31.26 3.97 6.44
N LYS A 187 -30.37 3.43 7.29
CA LYS A 187 -30.20 3.85 8.70
C LYS A 187 -29.85 5.35 8.82
N ASN A 188 -29.06 5.88 7.89
CA ASN A 188 -28.70 7.30 7.87
C ASN A 188 -29.81 8.21 7.28
N GLY A 189 -30.90 7.60 6.78
CA GLY A 189 -32.02 8.29 6.16
C GLY A 189 -31.71 8.85 4.77
N LEU A 190 -30.64 8.38 4.10
CA LEU A 190 -30.23 8.84 2.76
C LEU A 190 -30.99 8.10 1.65
N VAL A 191 -31.45 6.88 1.94
CA VAL A 191 -32.21 6.01 1.04
C VAL A 191 -33.42 5.47 1.77
N LYS A 192 -34.52 5.24 1.06
CA LYS A 192 -35.72 4.57 1.60
C LYS A 192 -36.24 3.52 0.62
N ARG A 193 -37.03 2.57 1.14
CA ARG A 193 -37.82 1.65 0.32
C ARG A 193 -38.92 2.43 -0.40
N PHE A 194 -39.03 2.24 -1.70
CA PHE A 194 -40.00 2.90 -2.56
C PHE A 194 -41.14 1.97 -3.02
N GLY A 195 -41.03 0.67 -2.72
CA GLY A 195 -42.00 -0.35 -3.09
C GLY A 195 -41.31 -1.66 -3.49
N LYS A 196 -42.08 -2.57 -4.10
CA LYS A 196 -41.57 -3.83 -4.65
C LYS A 196 -41.82 -3.89 -6.15
N ARG A 197 -40.88 -4.47 -6.89
CA ARG A 197 -41.09 -4.97 -8.26
C ARG A 197 -41.02 -6.48 -8.22
N ARG A 198 -42.17 -7.13 -8.41
CA ARG A 198 -42.35 -8.56 -8.09
C ARG A 198 -41.96 -8.81 -6.62
N GLN A 199 -41.01 -9.71 -6.36
CA GLN A 199 -40.52 -10.01 -5.01
C GLN A 199 -39.34 -9.13 -4.55
N ALA A 200 -38.81 -8.25 -5.40
CA ALA A 200 -37.61 -7.45 -5.09
C ALA A 200 -37.97 -6.06 -4.56
N TRP A 201 -37.38 -5.66 -3.43
CA TRP A 201 -37.46 -4.29 -2.92
C TRP A 201 -36.74 -3.30 -3.85
N LEU A 202 -37.39 -2.16 -4.08
CA LEU A 202 -36.82 -1.01 -4.77
C LEU A 202 -36.43 0.07 -3.75
N PHE A 203 -35.27 0.66 -3.98
CA PHE A 203 -34.69 1.70 -3.13
C PHE A 203 -34.65 3.01 -3.91
N GLY A 204 -35.03 4.11 -3.27
CA GLY A 204 -34.95 5.45 -3.83
C GLY A 204 -34.25 6.40 -2.87
N ILE A 205 -33.63 7.45 -3.42
CA ILE A 205 -32.96 8.48 -2.64
C ILE A 205 -33.98 9.39 -1.92
N THR A 206 -33.71 9.77 -0.68
CA THR A 206 -34.55 10.71 0.09
C THR A 206 -34.18 12.16 -0.20
N LYS A 207 -34.97 13.14 0.29
CA LYS A 207 -34.59 14.57 0.22
C LYS A 207 -33.24 14.82 0.89
N LYS A 208 -33.06 14.32 2.13
CA LYS A 208 -31.81 14.33 2.88
C LYS A 208 -30.65 13.70 2.10
N GLY A 209 -30.91 12.58 1.40
CA GLY A 209 -29.92 11.93 0.55
C GLY A 209 -29.46 12.79 -0.64
N LYS A 210 -30.39 13.55 -1.25
CA LYS A 210 -30.07 14.48 -2.34
C LYS A 210 -29.24 15.67 -1.85
N GLU A 211 -29.58 16.24 -0.70
CA GLU A 211 -28.83 17.34 -0.07
C GLU A 211 -27.42 16.88 0.29
N TRP A 212 -27.29 15.77 1.01
CA TRP A 212 -26.00 15.19 1.36
C TRP A 212 -25.11 14.95 0.12
N LEU A 213 -25.70 14.48 -0.98
CA LEU A 213 -24.95 14.25 -2.21
C LEU A 213 -24.45 15.56 -2.84
N LYS A 214 -25.22 16.67 -2.78
CA LYS A 214 -24.78 17.98 -3.27
C LYS A 214 -23.57 18.48 -2.48
N ASP A 215 -23.59 18.35 -1.16
CA ASP A 215 -22.49 18.77 -0.28
C ASP A 215 -21.18 18.03 -0.59
N GLN A 216 -21.27 16.77 -1.03
CA GLN A 216 -20.11 15.96 -1.43
C GLN A 216 -19.63 16.24 -2.86
N THR A 217 -20.34 17.06 -3.64
CA THR A 217 -19.95 17.42 -5.02
C THR A 217 -19.37 18.84 -5.11
N LEU A 218 -19.48 19.62 -4.03
CA LEU A 218 -18.90 20.96 -3.87
C LEU A 218 -17.51 20.95 -3.20
N LEU A 219 -16.94 19.74 -3.01
CA LEU A 219 -15.58 19.45 -2.55
C LEU A 219 -14.82 18.73 -3.66
#